data_AF-A0A9P1N9L9-F1
#
_entry.id   AF-A0A9P1N9L9-F1
#
_cell.length_a   1.000
_cell.length_b   1.000
_cell.length_c   1.000
_cell.angle_alpha   90.00
_cell.angle_beta   90.00
_cell.angle_gamma   90.00
#
_symmetry.space_group_name_H-M   'P 1'
#
loop_
_entity.id
_entity.type
_entity.pdbx_description
1 polymer ?
#
loop_
_entity_poly.entity_id
_entity_poly.type
_entity_poly.pdbx_seq_one_letter_code
_entity_poly.pdbx_strand_id
1 'polypeptide(L)'
;MDSPKTPKVLSHANSMKSLRSIKSQKSLRSMRSQKSTQSIRIFNHNHDSYQTCFGCMHVKIATCFIGFFALLGVCLSLMYCVFISQEQRKPNMKLYAIPMIVVILALLYMFVGILQQKAQLLFAFITLQIFLVFSIAVLIPIILLSVACNTLCVLQYFVDITLDHTEYTKSALISLVGLCCQLGIQTWALRAVCGCFRYFTDIQKFEVRQAQTNYV
;
A
#
# COMPACT_ATOMS: atom_id res chain seq x y z
N MET A 1 -38.07 -19.22 53.38
CA MET A 1 -37.45 -18.51 54.51
C MET A 1 -36.36 -17.62 53.95
N ASP A 2 -36.70 -16.56 53.25
CA ASP A 2 -37.34 -15.30 53.68
C ASP A 2 -36.27 -14.19 53.70
N SER A 3 -36.33 -13.37 52.65
CA SER A 3 -35.74 -12.04 52.58
C SER A 3 -36.41 -11.13 53.62
N PRO A 4 -35.76 -10.05 54.08
CA PRO A 4 -36.26 -8.76 53.61
C PRO A 4 -35.24 -7.62 53.46
N LYS A 5 -35.45 -6.86 52.36
CA LYS A 5 -35.65 -5.40 52.23
C LYS A 5 -34.52 -4.40 52.58
N THR A 6 -34.28 -3.58 51.56
CA THR A 6 -33.60 -2.27 51.49
C THR A 6 -34.26 -1.16 52.33
N PRO A 7 -33.59 0.00 52.45
CA PRO A 7 -34.27 1.22 52.01
C PRO A 7 -33.44 2.16 51.09
N LYS A 8 -34.20 2.87 50.25
CA LYS A 8 -33.87 4.00 49.36
C LYS A 8 -33.67 5.31 50.14
N VAL A 9 -32.78 6.20 49.69
CA VAL A 9 -32.89 7.69 49.68
C VAL A 9 -31.84 8.17 48.64
N LEU A 10 -32.07 8.80 47.48
CA LEU A 10 -32.88 9.94 47.01
C LEU A 10 -32.32 11.33 47.41
N SER A 11 -31.55 11.97 46.52
CA SER A 11 -31.56 13.43 46.40
C SER A 11 -31.15 13.89 44.99
N HIS A 12 -32.17 14.38 44.28
CA HIS A 12 -32.08 15.37 43.22
C HIS A 12 -31.45 16.67 43.72
N ALA A 13 -30.78 17.42 42.82
CA ALA A 13 -31.19 18.78 42.43
C ALA A 13 -30.02 19.77 42.19
N ASN A 14 -30.16 20.49 41.06
CA ASN A 14 -29.69 21.86 40.78
C ASN A 14 -28.17 22.00 40.50
N SER A 15 -27.71 22.86 39.59
CA SER A 15 -28.22 24.17 39.23
C SER A 15 -27.62 24.66 37.90
N MET A 16 -28.43 25.42 37.16
CA MET A 16 -28.07 26.28 36.05
C MET A 16 -26.91 27.25 36.37
N LYS A 17 -26.05 27.48 35.35
CA LYS A 17 -25.43 28.75 34.94
C LYS A 17 -25.16 28.57 33.43
N SER A 18 -25.86 29.11 32.43
CA SER A 18 -26.58 30.38 32.21
C SER A 18 -25.75 31.64 32.41
N LEU A 19 -25.74 32.47 31.35
CA LEU A 19 -25.23 33.86 31.21
C LEU A 19 -23.71 33.93 30.98
N ARG A 20 -23.14 34.58 29.97
CA ARG A 20 -23.48 35.68 29.04
C ARG A 20 -22.24 35.79 28.10
N SER A 21 -22.18 36.45 26.94
CA SER A 21 -23.11 37.10 26.03
C SER A 21 -22.25 37.81 24.96
N ILE A 22 -22.76 37.89 23.73
CA ILE A 22 -22.73 39.09 22.87
C ILE A 22 -21.37 39.67 22.41
N LYS A 23 -21.04 39.40 21.14
CA LYS A 23 -20.59 40.34 20.07
C LYS A 23 -19.98 39.45 18.97
N SER A 24 -20.40 39.46 17.71
CA SER A 24 -20.82 40.58 16.89
C SER A 24 -21.50 40.02 15.63
N GLN A 25 -22.82 40.23 15.51
CA GLN A 25 -23.47 40.38 14.22
C GLN A 25 -22.86 41.61 13.54
N LYS A 26 -22.08 41.41 12.48
CA LYS A 26 -21.80 42.41 11.43
C LYS A 26 -21.04 41.73 10.29
N SER A 27 -21.78 41.14 9.34
CA SER A 27 -21.48 41.21 7.91
C SER A 27 -22.57 40.50 7.09
N LEU A 28 -23.80 40.99 7.19
CA LEU A 28 -24.76 40.91 6.09
C LEU A 28 -24.45 42.10 5.16
N ARG A 29 -23.37 41.99 4.39
CA ARG A 29 -23.06 42.91 3.29
C ARG A 29 -21.95 42.32 2.42
N SER A 30 -22.32 41.39 1.55
CA SER A 30 -21.85 41.38 0.15
C SER A 30 -22.58 40.29 -0.64
N MET A 31 -23.89 40.45 -0.83
CA MET A 31 -24.52 39.99 -2.08
C MET A 31 -24.24 41.04 -3.16
N ARG A 32 -22.96 41.29 -3.43
CA ARG A 32 -22.50 42.25 -4.42
C ARG A 32 -21.68 41.48 -5.45
N SER A 33 -22.31 41.22 -6.58
CA SER A 33 -21.65 40.82 -7.82
C SER A 33 -20.95 39.46 -7.82
N GLN A 34 -21.72 38.36 -7.78
CA GLN A 34 -21.33 37.16 -8.53
C GLN A 34 -21.58 37.40 -10.03
N LYS A 35 -20.90 38.39 -10.60
CA LYS A 35 -20.48 38.27 -11.99
C LYS A 35 -19.48 37.13 -11.97
N SER A 36 -19.93 35.98 -12.46
CA SER A 36 -19.15 34.79 -12.73
C SER A 36 -17.93 35.15 -13.57
N THR A 37 -16.85 35.58 -12.92
CA THR A 37 -15.53 35.26 -13.39
C THR A 37 -15.43 33.75 -13.24
N GLN A 38 -15.55 33.03 -14.36
CA GLN A 38 -15.07 31.66 -14.47
C GLN A 38 -13.58 31.70 -14.08
N SER A 39 -13.30 31.62 -12.79
CA SER A 39 -11.99 31.29 -12.28
C SER A 39 -11.69 29.93 -12.89
N ILE A 40 -10.76 29.92 -13.86
CA ILE A 40 -10.20 28.71 -14.42
C ILE A 40 -9.75 27.88 -13.21
N ARG A 41 -10.51 26.84 -12.89
CA ARG A 41 -10.08 25.91 -11.85
C ARG A 41 -8.83 25.25 -12.42
N ILE A 42 -7.73 25.29 -11.68
CA ILE A 42 -6.48 24.61 -12.04
C ILE A 42 -6.35 23.43 -11.07
N PHE A 43 -6.04 22.25 -11.60
CA PHE A 43 -5.81 21.06 -10.75
C PHE A 43 -4.56 21.28 -9.89
N ASN A 44 -4.71 21.15 -8.57
CA ASN A 44 -3.58 21.30 -7.65
C ASN A 44 -2.77 20.00 -7.58
N HIS A 45 -1.70 19.91 -8.38
CA HIS A 45 -0.79 18.76 -8.40
C HIS A 45 0.01 18.58 -7.09
N ASN A 46 0.18 19.65 -6.31
CA ASN A 46 1.00 19.65 -5.09
C ASN A 46 0.19 19.42 -3.82
N HIS A 47 -1.03 18.90 -3.94
CA HIS A 47 -1.85 18.60 -2.77
C HIS A 47 -1.19 17.50 -1.92
N ASP A 48 -1.14 17.69 -0.59
CA ASP A 48 -0.46 16.78 0.36
C ASP A 48 -0.92 15.32 0.24
N SER A 49 -2.15 15.08 -0.22
CA SER A 49 -2.66 13.74 -0.50
C SER A 49 -1.93 12.97 -1.60
N TYR A 50 -1.14 13.65 -2.44
CA TYR A 50 -0.35 13.06 -3.52
C TYR A 50 1.13 12.95 -3.17
N GLN A 51 1.49 13.21 -1.92
CA GLN A 51 2.82 12.93 -1.38
C GLN A 51 2.81 11.55 -0.70
N THR A 52 3.89 10.79 -0.83
CA THR A 52 4.05 9.51 -0.14
C THR A 52 4.30 9.71 1.36
N CYS A 53 4.30 8.62 2.14
CA CYS A 53 4.81 8.65 3.52
C CYS A 53 6.17 9.37 3.52
N PHE A 54 6.36 10.26 4.49
CA PHE A 54 7.42 11.28 4.61
C PHE A 54 7.16 12.64 3.94
N GLY A 55 6.12 12.82 3.11
CA GLY A 55 5.82 14.13 2.50
C GLY A 55 6.87 14.63 1.49
N CYS A 56 7.98 13.90 1.34
CA CYS A 56 9.12 14.36 0.55
C CYS A 56 9.01 14.04 -0.95
N MET A 57 8.17 13.07 -1.34
CA MET A 57 8.17 12.54 -2.70
C MET A 57 6.74 12.44 -3.25
N HIS A 58 6.54 12.96 -4.46
CA HIS A 58 5.28 12.83 -5.18
C HIS A 58 5.04 11.38 -5.59
N VAL A 59 3.79 10.90 -5.49
CA VAL A 59 3.40 9.50 -5.76
C VAL A 59 3.84 9.00 -7.14
N LYS A 60 3.85 9.88 -8.16
CA LYS A 60 4.35 9.55 -9.51
C LYS A 60 5.84 9.18 -9.51
N ILE A 61 6.65 9.98 -8.83
CA ILE A 61 8.10 9.78 -8.74
C ILE A 61 8.39 8.50 -7.95
N ALA A 62 7.70 8.32 -6.82
CA ALA A 62 7.80 7.12 -5.99
C ALA A 62 7.49 5.85 -6.77
N THR A 63 6.38 5.83 -7.52
CA THR A 63 5.96 4.68 -8.32
C THR A 63 6.97 4.38 -9.43
N CYS A 64 7.57 5.41 -10.04
CA CYS A 64 8.63 5.24 -11.03
C CYS A 64 9.87 4.57 -10.42
N PHE A 65 10.32 5.03 -9.25
CA PHE A 65 11.44 4.41 -8.53
C PHE A 65 11.16 2.96 -8.16
N ILE A 66 9.97 2.67 -7.64
CA ILE A 66 9.54 1.29 -7.33
C ILE A 66 9.62 0.41 -8.58
N GLY A 67 9.10 0.89 -9.71
CA GLY A 67 9.17 0.20 -10.99
C GLY A 67 10.59 -0.07 -11.45
N PHE A 68 11.45 0.93 -11.33
CA PHE A 68 12.86 0.83 -11.72
C PHE A 68 13.61 -0.21 -10.87
N PHE A 69 13.47 -0.17 -9.55
CA PHE A 69 14.10 -1.16 -8.66
C PHE A 69 13.55 -2.56 -8.86
N ALA A 70 12.25 -2.70 -9.11
CA ALA A 70 11.64 -4.00 -9.43
C ALA A 70 12.17 -4.55 -10.76
N LEU A 71 12.31 -3.70 -11.79
CA LEU A 71 12.91 -4.08 -13.07
C LEU A 71 14.37 -4.51 -12.91
N LEU A 72 15.16 -3.74 -12.16
CA LEU A 72 16.55 -4.08 -11.85
C LEU A 72 16.64 -5.43 -11.13
N GLY A 73 15.76 -5.67 -10.15
CA GLY A 73 15.68 -6.95 -9.45
C GLY A 73 15.38 -8.10 -10.40
N VAL A 74 14.39 -7.95 -11.28
CA VAL A 74 14.05 -8.94 -12.31
C VAL A 74 15.24 -9.20 -13.24
N CYS A 75 15.93 -8.16 -13.69
CA CYS A 75 17.11 -8.29 -14.55
C CYS A 75 18.23 -9.07 -13.85
N LEU A 76 18.51 -8.75 -12.58
CA LEU A 76 19.52 -9.46 -11.79
C LEU A 76 19.12 -10.92 -11.57
N SER A 77 17.85 -11.21 -11.29
CA SER A 77 17.34 -12.58 -11.16
C SER A 77 17.47 -13.35 -12.47
N LEU A 78 17.17 -12.73 -13.63
CA LEU A 78 17.37 -13.38 -14.93
C LEU A 78 18.84 -13.68 -15.20
N MET A 79 19.74 -12.72 -14.93
CA MET A 79 21.18 -12.93 -15.06
C MET A 79 21.65 -14.09 -14.18
N TYR A 80 21.21 -14.12 -12.91
CA TYR A 80 21.50 -15.22 -12.00
C TYR A 80 20.99 -16.57 -12.53
N CYS A 81 19.75 -16.63 -13.03
CA CYS A 81 19.21 -17.83 -13.65
C CYS A 81 20.02 -18.29 -14.87
N VAL A 82 20.50 -17.35 -15.71
CA VAL A 82 21.36 -17.68 -16.86
C VAL A 82 22.69 -18.28 -16.38
N PHE A 83 23.36 -17.67 -15.41
CA PHE A 83 24.62 -18.20 -14.86
C PHE A 83 24.44 -19.60 -14.27
N ILE A 84 23.43 -19.79 -13.40
CA ILE A 84 23.16 -21.11 -12.79
C ILE A 84 22.75 -22.14 -13.84
N SER A 85 22.01 -21.75 -14.88
CA SER A 85 21.62 -22.67 -15.96
C SER A 85 22.82 -23.17 -16.75
N GLN A 86 23.85 -22.34 -16.94
CA GLN A 86 25.09 -22.75 -17.61
C GLN A 86 25.89 -23.73 -16.74
N GLU A 87 25.92 -23.50 -15.42
CA GLU A 87 26.75 -24.27 -14.50
C GLU A 87 26.13 -25.62 -14.09
N GLN A 88 24.81 -25.70 -13.88
CA GLN A 88 24.18 -26.88 -13.28
C GLN A 88 23.47 -27.85 -14.23
N ARG A 89 23.32 -27.57 -15.54
CA ARG A 89 22.56 -28.42 -16.51
C ARG A 89 21.26 -29.04 -15.96
N LYS A 90 20.56 -28.36 -15.04
CA LYS A 90 19.35 -28.90 -14.38
C LYS A 90 18.09 -28.62 -15.23
N PRO A 91 17.23 -29.63 -15.48
CA PRO A 91 16.08 -29.51 -16.40
C PRO A 91 14.87 -28.70 -15.86
N ASN A 92 14.84 -28.35 -14.57
CA ASN A 92 13.63 -27.82 -13.92
C ASN A 92 13.50 -26.27 -13.92
N MET A 93 14.37 -25.55 -14.64
CA MET A 93 14.36 -24.07 -14.70
C MET A 93 13.10 -23.48 -15.38
N LYS A 94 12.38 -24.29 -16.18
CA LYS A 94 11.18 -23.83 -16.92
C LYS A 94 10.08 -23.30 -16.01
N LEU A 95 9.95 -23.82 -14.78
CA LEU A 95 8.90 -23.41 -13.85
C LEU A 95 9.12 -21.99 -13.29
N TYR A 96 10.38 -21.54 -13.22
CA TYR A 96 10.72 -20.18 -12.78
C TYR A 96 10.45 -19.11 -13.83
N ALA A 97 10.33 -19.48 -15.11
CA ALA A 97 10.06 -18.51 -16.18
C ALA A 97 8.65 -17.91 -16.07
N ILE A 98 7.66 -18.70 -15.62
CA ILE A 98 6.26 -18.28 -15.53
C ILE A 98 6.08 -17.07 -14.60
N PRO A 99 6.49 -17.10 -13.32
CA PRO A 99 6.34 -15.95 -12.43
C PRO A 99 7.14 -14.73 -12.93
N MET A 100 8.30 -14.94 -13.55
CA MET A 100 9.11 -13.85 -14.11
C MET A 100 8.39 -13.13 -15.25
N ILE A 101 7.76 -13.87 -16.17
CA ILE A 101 6.97 -13.28 -17.27
C ILE A 101 5.82 -12.45 -16.71
N VAL A 102 5.10 -12.96 -15.70
CA VAL A 102 3.99 -12.23 -15.06
C VAL A 102 4.48 -10.92 -14.44
N VAL A 103 5.60 -10.94 -13.74
CA VAL A 103 6.20 -9.72 -13.14
C VAL A 103 6.62 -8.72 -14.22
N ILE A 104 7.28 -9.18 -15.30
CA ILE A 104 7.69 -8.32 -16.42
C ILE A 104 6.48 -7.65 -17.07
N LEU A 105 5.42 -8.42 -17.37
CA LEU A 105 4.20 -7.87 -17.96
C LEU A 105 3.57 -6.82 -17.04
N ALA A 106 3.44 -7.10 -15.74
CA ALA A 106 2.91 -6.15 -14.77
C ALA A 106 3.74 -4.85 -14.69
N LEU A 107 5.07 -4.95 -14.76
CA LEU A 107 5.96 -3.79 -14.82
C LEU A 107 5.77 -2.97 -16.09
N LEU A 108 5.67 -3.62 -17.26
CA LEU A 108 5.42 -2.95 -18.53
C LEU A 108 4.08 -2.20 -18.49
N TYR A 109 3.00 -2.84 -18.02
CA TYR A 109 1.70 -2.20 -17.85
C TYR A 109 1.77 -0.99 -16.91
N MET A 110 2.51 -1.09 -15.81
CA MET A 110 2.72 0.01 -14.88
C MET A 110 3.47 1.17 -15.55
N PHE A 111 4.57 0.93 -16.26
CA PHE A 111 5.31 1.99 -16.97
C PHE A 111 4.46 2.66 -18.04
N VAL A 112 3.77 1.89 -18.88
CA VAL A 112 2.84 2.43 -19.88
C VAL A 112 1.74 3.25 -19.21
N GLY A 113 1.21 2.78 -18.09
CA GLY A 113 0.21 3.50 -17.28
C GLY A 113 0.71 4.84 -16.76
N ILE A 114 1.95 4.90 -16.27
CA ILE A 114 2.58 6.14 -15.80
C ILE A 114 2.84 7.11 -16.95
N LEU A 115 3.34 6.60 -18.09
CA LEU A 115 3.63 7.42 -19.28
C LEU A 115 2.34 7.99 -19.91
N GLN A 116 1.30 7.16 -20.05
CA GLN A 116 0.01 7.57 -20.60
C GLN A 116 -0.92 8.24 -19.58
N GLN A 117 -0.52 8.31 -18.31
CA GLN A 117 -1.35 8.81 -17.20
C GLN A 117 -2.71 8.10 -17.08
N LYS A 118 -2.77 6.81 -17.47
CA LYS A 118 -4.00 6.01 -17.43
C LYS A 118 -4.01 5.13 -16.19
N ALA A 119 -4.88 5.48 -15.24
CA ALA A 119 -5.02 4.77 -13.96
C ALA A 119 -5.29 3.26 -14.13
N GLN A 120 -6.12 2.86 -15.10
CA GLN A 120 -6.52 1.47 -15.32
C GLN A 120 -5.34 0.53 -15.57
N LEU A 121 -4.26 1.02 -16.21
CA LEU A 121 -3.09 0.20 -16.53
C LEU A 121 -2.24 -0.12 -15.28
N LEU A 122 -2.36 0.67 -14.21
CA LEU A 122 -1.67 0.40 -12.94
C LEU A 122 -2.32 -0.78 -12.18
N PHE A 123 -3.55 -1.16 -12.53
CA PHE A 123 -4.31 -2.18 -11.81
C PHE A 123 -3.63 -3.56 -11.84
N ALA A 124 -2.99 -3.92 -12.96
CA ALA A 124 -2.26 -5.17 -13.09
C ALA A 124 -1.13 -5.29 -12.04
N PHE A 125 -0.35 -4.22 -11.87
CA PHE A 125 0.72 -4.17 -10.88
C PHE A 125 0.19 -4.10 -9.45
N ILE A 126 -0.89 -3.34 -9.20
CA ILE A 126 -1.56 -3.31 -7.88
C ILE A 126 -2.02 -4.71 -7.48
N THR A 127 -2.65 -5.44 -8.40
CA THR A 127 -3.14 -6.81 -8.15
C THR A 127 -1.99 -7.75 -7.82
N LEU A 128 -0.90 -7.70 -8.61
CA LEU A 128 0.30 -8.46 -8.34
C LEU A 128 0.88 -8.15 -6.95
N GLN A 129 0.94 -6.87 -6.58
CA GLN A 129 1.44 -6.42 -5.28
C GLN A 129 0.58 -6.90 -4.12
N ILE A 130 -0.74 -6.84 -4.23
CA ILE A 130 -1.67 -7.38 -3.22
C ILE A 130 -1.43 -8.88 -3.02
N PHE A 131 -1.28 -9.63 -4.11
CA PHE A 131 -1.01 -11.06 -4.04
C PHE A 131 0.35 -11.36 -3.36
N LEU A 132 1.39 -10.60 -3.67
CA LEU A 132 2.72 -10.74 -3.05
C LEU A 132 2.69 -10.41 -1.55
N VAL A 133 2.08 -9.29 -1.17
CA VAL A 133 1.92 -8.89 0.24
C VAL A 133 1.16 -9.97 1.02
N PHE A 134 0.05 -10.46 0.46
CA PHE A 134 -0.74 -11.52 1.08
C PHE A 134 0.06 -12.82 1.22
N SER A 135 0.77 -13.24 0.17
CA SER A 135 1.60 -14.45 0.19
C SER A 135 2.68 -14.39 1.26
N ILE A 136 3.38 -13.24 1.39
CA ILE A 136 4.39 -13.04 2.43
C ILE A 136 3.76 -13.02 3.83
N ALA A 137 2.63 -12.35 3.99
CA ALA A 137 1.91 -12.27 5.26
C ALA A 137 1.42 -13.64 5.75
N VAL A 138 1.06 -14.55 4.84
CA VAL A 138 0.71 -15.94 5.15
C VAL A 138 1.95 -16.80 5.41
N LEU A 139 3.06 -16.53 4.71
CA LEU A 139 4.30 -17.30 4.85
C LEU A 139 4.97 -17.11 6.23
N ILE A 140 4.95 -15.89 6.75
CA ILE A 140 5.51 -15.53 8.07
C ILE A 140 4.97 -16.42 9.21
N PRO A 141 3.65 -16.54 9.44
CA PRO A 141 3.11 -17.39 10.49
C PRO A 141 3.34 -18.89 10.22
N ILE A 142 3.38 -19.33 8.95
CA ILE A 142 3.72 -20.72 8.60
C ILE A 142 5.14 -21.05 9.07
N ILE A 143 6.11 -20.18 8.79
CA ILE A 143 7.50 -20.38 9.22
C ILE A 143 7.60 -20.32 10.75
N LEU A 144 6.96 -19.33 11.39
CA LEU A 144 6.93 -19.21 12.85
C LEU A 144 6.37 -20.48 13.52
N LEU A 145 5.23 -20.97 13.04
CA LEU A 145 4.61 -22.19 13.56
C LEU A 145 5.49 -23.43 13.30
N SER A 146 6.12 -23.49 12.12
CA SER A 146 7.02 -24.60 11.77
C SER A 146 8.26 -24.63 12.68
N VAL A 147 8.83 -23.48 13.02
CA VAL A 147 9.93 -23.36 13.98
C VAL A 147 9.47 -23.73 15.39
N ALA A 148 8.30 -23.23 15.83
CA ALA A 148 7.78 -23.50 17.17
C ALA A 148 7.42 -24.97 17.40
N CYS A 149 6.88 -25.65 16.39
CA CYS A 149 6.50 -27.06 16.44
C CYS A 149 7.60 -28.02 15.99
N ASN A 150 8.77 -27.51 15.58
CA ASN A 150 9.87 -28.30 15.02
C ASN A 150 9.43 -29.17 13.80
N THR A 151 8.63 -28.60 12.91
CA THR A 151 8.09 -29.30 11.73
C THR A 151 9.11 -29.31 10.58
N LEU A 152 10.06 -30.25 10.63
CA LEU A 152 11.16 -30.36 9.65
C LEU A 152 10.70 -30.47 8.19
N CYS A 153 9.57 -31.13 7.91
CA CYS A 153 9.04 -31.30 6.54
C CYS A 153 8.67 -29.98 5.85
N VAL A 154 8.28 -28.94 6.59
CA VAL A 154 7.99 -27.62 6.02
C VAL A 154 9.26 -26.78 5.99
N LEU A 155 10.09 -26.90 7.02
CA LEU A 155 11.29 -26.09 7.18
C LEU A 155 12.36 -26.38 6.12
N GLN A 156 12.45 -27.63 5.64
CA GLN A 156 13.37 -28.04 4.56
C GLN A 156 13.20 -27.25 3.26
N TYR A 157 12.04 -26.62 3.04
CA TYR A 157 11.82 -25.78 1.85
C TYR A 157 12.43 -24.37 1.99
N PHE A 158 12.75 -23.94 3.21
CA PHE A 158 13.21 -22.59 3.52
C PHE A 158 14.66 -22.55 4.04
N VAL A 159 15.07 -23.59 4.75
CA VAL A 159 16.35 -23.67 5.44
C VAL A 159 16.95 -25.05 5.21
N ASP A 160 18.27 -25.11 5.12
CA ASP A 160 18.99 -26.37 5.08
C ASP A 160 18.84 -27.11 6.43
N ILE A 161 18.04 -28.18 6.41
CA ILE A 161 17.76 -29.01 7.59
C ILE A 161 18.92 -29.97 7.93
N THR A 162 19.98 -30.01 7.13
CA THR A 162 21.18 -30.81 7.44
C THR A 162 22.06 -30.14 8.50
N LEU A 163 21.81 -28.86 8.79
CA LEU A 163 22.48 -28.08 9.84
C LEU A 163 22.04 -28.51 11.24
N ASP A 164 22.90 -28.26 12.23
CA ASP A 164 22.58 -28.50 13.64
C ASP A 164 21.38 -27.64 14.10
N HIS A 165 20.70 -28.08 15.16
CA HIS A 165 19.43 -27.49 15.61
C HIS A 165 19.52 -25.98 15.82
N THR A 166 20.60 -25.56 16.45
CA THR A 166 20.87 -24.15 16.76
C THR A 166 21.09 -23.32 15.49
N GLU A 167 21.77 -23.89 14.49
CA GLU A 167 22.12 -23.21 13.26
C GLU A 167 20.93 -23.04 12.32
N TYR A 168 20.12 -24.09 12.14
CA TYR A 168 18.92 -23.98 11.30
C TYR A 168 17.92 -22.99 11.95
N THR A 169 17.78 -22.99 13.28
CA THR A 169 16.89 -22.06 13.99
C THR A 169 17.33 -20.61 13.75
N LYS A 170 18.64 -20.34 13.82
CA LYS A 170 19.21 -19.03 13.52
C LYS A 170 18.95 -18.63 12.07
N SER A 171 19.14 -19.54 11.12
CA SER A 171 18.86 -19.30 9.71
C SER A 171 17.38 -18.99 9.46
N ALA A 172 16.46 -19.73 10.10
CA ALA A 172 15.02 -19.48 10.03
C ALA A 172 14.65 -18.09 10.59
N LEU A 173 15.24 -17.68 11.70
CA LEU A 173 15.05 -16.34 12.27
C LEU A 173 15.55 -15.22 11.32
N ILE A 174 16.71 -15.42 10.68
CA ILE A 174 17.23 -14.46 9.68
C ILE A 174 16.26 -14.35 8.50
N SER A 175 15.78 -15.47 7.98
CA SER A 175 14.76 -15.50 6.91
C SER A 175 13.48 -14.79 7.33
N LEU A 176 13.03 -14.99 8.57
CA LEU A 176 11.84 -14.32 9.11
C LEU A 176 12.01 -12.80 9.16
N VAL A 177 13.15 -12.31 9.63
CA VAL A 177 13.47 -10.87 9.63
C VAL A 177 13.47 -10.33 8.19
N GLY A 178 14.06 -11.08 7.26
CA GLY A 178 14.04 -10.75 5.83
C GLY A 178 12.61 -10.62 5.29
N LEU A 179 11.73 -11.58 5.58
CA LEU A 179 10.33 -11.56 5.16
C LEU A 179 9.54 -10.40 5.79
N CYS A 180 9.77 -10.07 7.07
CA CYS A 180 9.15 -8.93 7.72
C CYS A 180 9.57 -7.59 7.07
N CYS A 181 10.87 -7.43 6.80
CA CYS A 181 11.38 -6.26 6.07
C CYS A 181 10.78 -6.18 4.66
N GLN A 182 10.73 -7.32 3.95
CA GLN A 182 10.12 -7.41 2.62
C GLN A 182 8.64 -7.04 2.66
N LEU A 183 7.88 -7.51 3.64
CA LEU A 183 6.47 -7.16 3.83
C LEU A 183 6.29 -5.64 4.01
N GLY A 184 7.15 -5.00 4.80
CA GLY A 184 7.14 -3.55 5.00
C GLY A 184 7.40 -2.79 3.69
N ILE A 185 8.41 -3.20 2.93
CA ILE A 185 8.75 -2.59 1.64
C ILE A 185 7.59 -2.77 0.62
N GLN A 186 7.02 -3.97 0.52
CA GLN A 186 5.92 -4.24 -0.41
C GLN A 186 4.64 -3.47 -0.02
N THR A 187 4.35 -3.36 1.28
CA THR A 187 3.22 -2.56 1.78
C THR A 187 3.40 -1.08 1.47
N TRP A 188 4.61 -0.55 1.64
CA TRP A 188 4.95 0.81 1.26
C TRP A 188 4.82 1.03 -0.25
N ALA A 189 5.34 0.10 -1.06
CA ALA A 189 5.26 0.16 -2.51
C ALA A 189 3.80 0.13 -3.00
N LEU A 190 2.98 -0.77 -2.47
CA LEU A 190 1.55 -0.86 -2.75
C LEU A 190 0.84 0.46 -2.42
N ARG A 191 1.13 1.06 -1.26
CA ARG A 191 0.56 2.36 -0.87
C ARG A 191 0.95 3.47 -1.86
N ALA A 192 2.21 3.53 -2.28
CA ALA A 192 2.68 4.53 -3.24
C ALA A 192 1.98 4.38 -4.60
N VAL A 193 1.87 3.15 -5.12
CA VAL A 193 1.21 2.87 -6.40
C VAL A 193 -0.29 3.18 -6.32
N CYS A 194 -0.97 2.80 -5.23
CA CYS A 194 -2.37 3.15 -5.00
C CYS A 194 -2.59 4.67 -4.93
N GLY A 195 -1.65 5.40 -4.33
CA GLY A 195 -1.64 6.86 -4.34
C GLY A 195 -1.53 7.44 -5.75
N CYS A 196 -0.66 6.86 -6.59
CA CYS A 196 -0.49 7.24 -7.99
C CYS A 196 -1.75 6.92 -8.83
N PHE A 197 -2.37 5.77 -8.60
CA PHE A 197 -3.64 5.40 -9.21
C PHE A 197 -4.75 6.40 -8.90
N ARG A 198 -4.88 6.78 -7.61
CA ARG A 198 -5.86 7.79 -7.18
C ARG A 198 -5.57 9.14 -7.83
N TYR A 199 -4.31 9.56 -7.86
CA TYR A 199 -3.89 10.80 -8.51
C TYR A 199 -4.31 10.87 -9.99
N PHE A 200 -4.04 9.83 -10.78
CA PHE A 200 -4.48 9.77 -12.19
C PHE A 200 -6.00 9.75 -12.33
N THR A 201 -6.70 9.03 -11.45
CA THR A 201 -8.17 9.02 -11.43
C THR A 201 -8.76 10.41 -11.16
N ASP A 202 -8.15 11.16 -10.24
CA ASP A 202 -8.61 12.50 -9.88
C ASP A 202 -8.32 13.52 -10.99
N ILE A 203 -7.19 13.40 -11.70
CA ILE A 203 -6.92 14.19 -12.93
C ILE A 203 -7.98 13.92 -13.99
N GLN A 204 -8.26 12.65 -14.29
CA GLN A 204 -9.22 12.29 -15.33
C GLN A 204 -10.62 12.82 -15.00
N LYS A 205 -11.05 12.72 -13.74
CA LYS A 205 -12.32 13.30 -13.28
C LYS A 205 -12.35 14.82 -13.42
N PHE A 206 -11.22 15.48 -13.16
CA PHE A 206 -11.09 16.92 -13.30
C PHE A 206 -11.23 17.36 -14.77
N GLU A 207 -10.53 16.70 -15.69
CA GLU A 207 -10.60 16.96 -17.13
C GLU A 207 -12.03 16.78 -17.67
N VAL A 208 -12.72 15.70 -17.27
CA VAL A 208 -14.12 15.46 -17.67
C VAL A 208 -15.05 16.59 -17.20
N ARG A 209 -14.90 17.05 -15.94
CA ARG A 209 -15.69 18.17 -15.41
C ARG A 209 -15.39 19.48 -16.14
N GLN A 210 -14.12 19.74 -16.45
CA GLN A 210 -13.71 20.94 -17.17
C GLN A 210 -14.28 20.96 -18.60
N ALA A 211 -14.24 19.82 -19.29
CA ALA A 211 -14.86 19.68 -20.60
C ALA A 211 -16.36 19.99 -20.54
N GLN A 212 -17.09 19.43 -19.56
CA GLN A 212 -18.53 19.70 -19.38
C GLN A 212 -18.84 21.17 -19.13
N THR A 213 -18.02 21.88 -18.36
CA THR A 213 -18.24 23.32 -18.07
C THR A 213 -17.95 24.24 -19.25
N ASN A 214 -17.18 23.80 -20.24
CA ASN A 214 -16.87 24.59 -21.45
C ASN A 214 -17.99 24.52 -22.50
N TYR A 215 -18.95 23.59 -22.37
CA TYR A 215 -20.08 23.44 -23.29
C TYR A 215 -21.35 24.20 -22.85
N VAL A 216 -21.29 24.95 -21.74
CA VAL A 216 -22.39 25.76 -21.19
C VAL A 216 -22.07 27.24 -21.38
#